data_AF-A0A2W5VLB9-F1
#
_entry.id   AF-A0A2W5VLB9-F1
#
_cell.length_a   1.000
_cell.length_b   1.000
_cell.length_c   1.000
_cell.angle_alpha   90.00
_cell.angle_beta   90.00
_cell.angle_gamma   90.00
#
_symmetry.space_group_name_H-M   'P 1'
#
loop_
_entity.id
_entity.type
_entity.pdbx_description
1 polymer ?
#
loop_
_entity_poly.entity_id
_entity_poly.type
_entity_poly.pdbx_seq_one_letter_code
_entity_poly.pdbx_strand_id
1 'polypeptide(L)'
;MVFGFFKRKKEEKPGDPLAVFDHLIDSIERQSSAARKSAATLLALRAELHRDQEKYRNRVVAIEGKRPNADPAVLKVLGRDQTEAQRLLERTDEALAQAEADASLLMETAEELGRQLQELKEERQSARVRFSGSSMVTDALKVQAAQFEKVMQLDAARDEVEKAHALAELYREDRKR
;
A
#
# COMPACT_ATOMS: atom_id res chain seq x y z
N MET A 1 -34.96 29.66 -30.49
CA MET A 1 -34.94 29.21 -29.08
C MET A 1 -34.12 27.94 -29.00
N VAL A 2 -32.93 27.99 -28.41
CA VAL A 2 -32.10 26.80 -28.17
C VAL A 2 -31.82 26.76 -26.67
N PHE A 3 -32.59 25.94 -25.95
CA PHE A 3 -32.43 25.73 -24.51
C PHE A 3 -31.30 24.73 -24.29
N GLY A 4 -30.20 25.22 -23.71
CA GLY A 4 -29.03 24.43 -23.34
C GLY A 4 -29.33 23.52 -22.15
N PHE A 5 -29.14 22.21 -22.35
CA PHE A 5 -29.14 21.20 -21.31
C PHE A 5 -27.82 21.24 -20.53
N PHE A 6 -27.73 22.04 -19.47
CA PHE A 6 -26.68 21.91 -18.47
C PHE A 6 -27.02 20.75 -17.51
N LYS A 7 -26.45 19.57 -17.77
CA LYS A 7 -26.38 18.49 -16.77
C LYS A 7 -25.44 18.93 -15.64
N ARG A 8 -25.98 19.19 -14.44
CA ARG A 8 -25.19 19.30 -13.21
C ARG A 8 -24.43 17.99 -13.01
N LYS A 9 -23.09 18.04 -13.03
CA LYS A 9 -22.24 16.94 -12.53
C LYS A 9 -22.58 16.75 -11.06
N LYS A 10 -22.91 15.51 -10.67
CA LYS A 10 -22.99 15.12 -9.25
C LYS A 10 -21.64 15.42 -8.62
N GLU A 11 -21.61 16.25 -7.60
CA GLU A 11 -20.45 16.39 -6.72
C GLU A 11 -20.19 15.01 -6.10
N GLU A 12 -19.09 14.37 -6.51
CA GLU A 12 -18.55 13.23 -5.80
C GLU A 12 -18.22 13.70 -4.39
N LYS A 13 -18.88 13.10 -3.38
CA LYS A 13 -18.53 13.35 -1.98
C LYS A 13 -17.01 13.17 -1.84
N PRO A 14 -16.30 14.03 -1.09
CA PRO A 14 -14.90 13.79 -0.80
C PRO A 14 -14.79 12.39 -0.19
N GLY A 15 -14.10 11.49 -0.89
CA GLY A 15 -13.91 10.11 -0.44
C GLY A 15 -13.21 10.09 0.92
N ASP A 16 -13.52 9.10 1.74
CA ASP A 16 -12.87 8.93 3.04
C ASP A 16 -11.35 8.81 2.83
N PRO A 17 -10.54 9.77 3.32
CA PRO A 17 -9.10 9.74 3.12
C PRO A 17 -8.44 8.53 3.80
N LEU A 18 -9.05 7.97 4.86
CA LEU A 18 -8.54 6.76 5.51
C LEU A 18 -8.73 5.52 4.64
N ALA A 19 -9.79 5.48 3.84
CA ALA A 19 -10.02 4.39 2.90
C ALA A 19 -8.94 4.33 1.81
N VAL A 20 -8.37 5.46 1.41
CA VAL A 20 -7.23 5.51 0.47
C VAL A 20 -6.00 4.84 1.07
N PHE A 21 -5.68 5.15 2.35
CA PHE A 21 -4.60 4.47 3.07
C PHE A 21 -4.85 2.96 3.18
N ASP A 22 -6.08 2.55 3.50
CA ASP A 22 -6.45 1.13 3.60
C ASP A 22 -6.22 0.39 2.28
N HIS A 23 -6.62 0.98 1.15
CA HIS A 23 -6.38 0.39 -0.17
C HIS A 23 -4.89 0.28 -0.53
N LEU A 24 -4.09 1.29 -0.19
CA LEU A 24 -2.64 1.27 -0.43
C LEU A 24 -1.93 0.24 0.45
N ILE A 25 -2.30 0.15 1.74
CA ILE A 25 -1.82 -0.86 2.67
C ILE A 25 -2.11 -2.27 2.14
N ASP A 26 -3.37 -2.54 1.76
CA ASP A 26 -3.78 -3.83 1.21
C ASP A 26 -3.00 -4.20 -0.07
N SER A 27 -2.77 -3.22 -0.95
CA SER A 27 -2.01 -3.42 -2.18
C SER A 27 -0.56 -3.79 -1.88
N ILE A 28 0.11 -3.05 -1.00
CA ILE A 28 1.50 -3.29 -0.62
C ILE A 28 1.65 -4.65 0.09
N GLU A 29 0.71 -5.01 0.96
CA GLU A 29 0.70 -6.33 1.62
C GLU A 29 0.60 -7.48 0.61
N ARG A 30 -0.28 -7.34 -0.40
CA ARG A 30 -0.40 -8.33 -1.48
C ARG A 30 0.87 -8.43 -2.31
N GLN A 31 1.48 -7.30 -2.67
CA GLN A 31 2.71 -7.26 -3.44
C GLN A 31 3.89 -7.88 -2.67
N SER A 32 4.06 -7.54 -1.40
CA SER A 32 5.10 -8.11 -0.53
C SER A 32 4.89 -9.62 -0.36
N SER A 33 3.64 -10.07 -0.17
CA SER A 33 3.32 -11.50 -0.11
C SER A 33 3.67 -12.22 -1.42
N ALA A 34 3.33 -11.62 -2.57
CA ALA A 34 3.67 -12.18 -3.88
C ALA A 34 5.18 -12.26 -4.09
N ALA A 35 5.93 -11.20 -3.76
CA ALA A 35 7.39 -11.18 -3.87
C ALA A 35 8.04 -12.29 -3.02
N ARG A 36 7.61 -12.46 -1.77
CA ARG A 36 8.10 -13.53 -0.88
C ARG A 36 7.78 -14.92 -1.42
N LYS A 37 6.58 -15.13 -1.96
CA LYS A 37 6.20 -16.42 -2.59
C LYS A 37 7.08 -16.72 -3.80
N SER A 38 7.28 -15.74 -4.68
CA SER A 38 8.14 -15.88 -5.85
C SER A 38 9.60 -16.16 -5.44
N ALA A 39 10.12 -15.46 -4.44
CA ALA A 39 11.46 -15.74 -3.91
C ALA A 39 11.57 -17.17 -3.36
N ALA A 40 10.57 -17.64 -2.62
CA ALA A 40 10.53 -19.01 -2.12
C ALA A 40 10.52 -20.05 -3.26
N THR A 41 9.80 -19.78 -4.36
CA THR A 41 9.81 -20.68 -5.52
C THR A 41 11.18 -20.72 -6.21
N LEU A 42 11.89 -19.60 -6.30
CA LEU A 42 13.24 -19.58 -6.85
C LEU A 42 14.24 -20.30 -5.95
N LEU A 43 14.10 -20.19 -4.62
CA LEU A 43 14.92 -20.95 -3.69
C LEU A 43 14.69 -22.47 -3.78
N ALA A 44 13.45 -22.89 -4.04
CA ALA A 44 13.14 -24.30 -4.32
C ALA A 44 13.78 -24.76 -5.64
N LEU A 45 13.64 -23.96 -6.71
CA LEU A 45 14.28 -24.21 -8.00
C LEU A 45 15.80 -24.29 -7.87
N ARG A 46 16.42 -23.44 -7.05
CA ARG A 46 17.86 -23.48 -6.77
C ARG A 46 18.31 -24.84 -6.22
N ALA A 47 17.53 -25.44 -5.32
CA ALA A 47 17.86 -26.76 -4.77
C ALA A 47 17.81 -27.86 -5.85
N GLU A 48 16.89 -27.76 -6.80
CA GLU A 48 16.82 -28.67 -7.95
C GLU A 48 18.01 -28.46 -8.91
N LEU A 49 18.31 -27.21 -9.25
CA LEU A 49 19.44 -26.84 -10.11
C LEU A 49 20.79 -27.28 -9.51
N HIS A 50 20.98 -27.20 -8.19
CA HIS A 50 22.19 -27.72 -7.55
C HIS A 50 22.33 -29.24 -7.71
N ARG A 51 21.25 -30.00 -7.57
CA ARG A 51 21.28 -31.46 -7.77
C ARG A 51 21.64 -31.81 -9.21
N ASP A 52 21.10 -31.07 -10.17
CA ASP A 52 21.42 -31.25 -11.59
C ASP A 52 22.87 -30.84 -11.90
N GLN A 53 23.36 -29.75 -11.33
CA GLN A 53 24.75 -29.31 -11.42
C GLN A 53 25.71 -30.40 -10.93
N GLU A 54 25.46 -30.96 -9.74
CA GLU A 54 26.26 -32.06 -9.19
C GLU A 54 26.20 -33.31 -10.07
N LYS A 55 25.01 -33.67 -10.56
CA LYS A 55 24.81 -34.80 -11.49
C LYS A 55 25.63 -34.61 -12.77
N TYR A 56 25.61 -33.42 -13.38
CA TYR A 56 26.37 -33.16 -14.61
C TYR A 56 27.88 -33.09 -14.36
N ARG A 57 28.33 -32.49 -13.26
CA ARG A 57 29.75 -32.53 -12.83
C ARG A 57 30.24 -33.96 -12.67
N ASN A 58 29.47 -34.79 -11.94
CA ASN A 58 29.81 -36.20 -11.76
C ASN A 58 29.84 -36.97 -13.08
N ARG A 59 28.95 -36.64 -14.03
CA ARG A 59 28.97 -37.23 -15.38
C ARG A 59 30.23 -36.86 -16.15
N VAL A 60 30.67 -35.59 -16.10
CA VAL A 60 31.91 -35.15 -16.74
C VAL A 60 33.11 -35.91 -16.16
N VAL A 61 33.24 -35.96 -14.83
CA VAL A 61 34.31 -36.69 -14.14
C VAL A 61 34.30 -38.18 -14.49
N ALA A 62 33.12 -38.80 -14.53
CA ALA A 62 32.99 -40.21 -14.88
C ALA A 62 33.38 -40.51 -16.34
N ILE A 63 33.12 -39.59 -17.27
CA ILE A 63 33.55 -39.71 -18.67
C ILE A 63 35.08 -39.56 -18.78
N GLU A 64 35.65 -38.58 -18.08
CA GLU A 64 37.10 -38.37 -18.04
C GLU A 64 37.84 -39.59 -17.47
N GLY A 65 37.33 -40.20 -16.41
CA GLY A 65 37.89 -41.43 -15.83
C GLY A 65 37.85 -42.65 -16.76
N LYS A 66 36.92 -42.69 -17.74
CA LYS A 66 36.79 -43.80 -18.69
C LYS A 66 37.68 -43.68 -19.92
N ARG A 67 38.12 -42.47 -20.26
CA ARG A 67 38.91 -42.20 -21.48
C ARG A 67 40.26 -42.92 -21.57
N PRO A 68 41.08 -43.05 -20.51
CA PRO A 68 42.41 -43.64 -20.61
C PRO A 68 42.42 -45.08 -21.12
N ASN A 69 41.33 -45.83 -20.90
CA ASN A 69 41.23 -47.25 -21.21
C ASN A 69 40.24 -47.54 -22.36
N ALA A 70 39.80 -46.52 -23.09
CA ALA A 70 38.75 -46.64 -24.09
C ALA A 70 39.31 -46.81 -25.52
N ASP A 71 38.71 -47.72 -26.28
CA ASP A 71 39.00 -47.90 -27.70
C ASP A 71 38.61 -46.68 -28.55
N PRO A 72 39.19 -46.47 -29.75
CA PRO A 72 38.93 -45.30 -30.58
C PRO A 72 37.46 -45.02 -30.91
N ALA A 73 36.65 -46.08 -31.12
CA ALA A 73 35.22 -45.94 -31.36
C ALA A 73 34.47 -45.41 -30.13
N VAL A 74 34.85 -45.88 -28.94
CA VAL A 74 34.29 -45.46 -27.65
C VAL A 74 34.71 -44.02 -27.34
N LEU A 75 35.95 -43.63 -27.65
CA LEU A 75 36.43 -42.26 -27.47
C LEU A 75 35.59 -41.22 -28.22
N LYS A 76 35.10 -41.55 -29.42
CA LYS A 76 34.22 -40.65 -30.19
C LYS A 76 32.88 -40.42 -29.49
N VAL A 77 32.28 -41.48 -28.93
CA VAL A 77 31.03 -41.39 -28.16
C VAL A 77 31.26 -40.62 -26.87
N LEU A 78 32.30 -40.95 -26.11
CA LEU A 78 32.67 -40.24 -24.88
C LEU A 78 32.94 -38.75 -25.13
N GLY A 79 33.53 -38.38 -26.26
CA GLY A 79 33.74 -36.97 -26.63
C GLY A 79 32.42 -36.21 -26.87
N ARG A 80 31.46 -36.84 -27.54
CA ARG A 80 30.11 -36.27 -27.71
C ARG A 80 29.39 -36.13 -26.37
N ASP A 81 29.40 -37.18 -25.56
CA ASP A 81 28.75 -37.20 -24.24
C ASP A 81 29.37 -36.18 -23.29
N GLN A 82 30.69 -35.99 -23.33
CA GLN A 82 31.37 -34.96 -22.55
C GLN A 82 30.91 -33.57 -22.98
N THR A 83 30.89 -33.31 -24.29
CA THR A 83 30.46 -32.00 -24.83
C THR A 83 29.02 -31.70 -24.45
N GLU A 84 28.14 -32.70 -24.47
CA GLU A 84 26.75 -32.56 -24.02
C GLU A 84 26.65 -32.29 -22.52
N ALA A 85 27.37 -33.07 -21.70
CA ALA A 85 27.39 -32.90 -20.25
C ALA A 85 27.95 -31.53 -19.83
N GLN A 86 29.00 -31.06 -20.53
CA GLN A 86 29.58 -29.73 -20.32
C GLN A 86 28.57 -28.62 -20.62
N ARG A 87 27.87 -28.70 -21.76
CA ARG A 87 26.82 -27.72 -22.13
C ARG A 87 25.66 -27.71 -21.15
N LEU A 88 25.25 -28.87 -20.64
CA LEU A 88 24.20 -28.96 -19.63
C LEU A 88 24.67 -28.35 -18.30
N LEU A 89 25.92 -28.60 -17.92
CA LEU A 89 26.53 -28.00 -16.73
C LEU A 89 26.58 -26.47 -16.84
N GLU A 90 27.11 -25.94 -17.95
CA GLU A 90 27.18 -24.49 -18.21
C GLU A 90 25.80 -23.82 -18.12
N ARG A 91 24.78 -24.41 -18.76
CA ARG A 91 23.40 -23.90 -18.69
C ARG A 91 22.81 -23.96 -17.28
N THR A 92 23.13 -24.99 -16.52
CA THR A 92 22.67 -25.14 -15.14
C THR A 92 23.34 -24.11 -14.23
N ASP A 93 24.63 -23.84 -14.45
CA ASP A 93 25.39 -22.80 -13.74
C ASP A 93 24.80 -21.41 -14.02
N GLU A 94 24.50 -21.09 -15.29
CA GLU A 94 23.83 -19.85 -15.69
C GLU A 94 22.44 -19.71 -15.05
N ALA A 95 21.62 -20.76 -15.12
CA ALA A 95 20.29 -20.77 -14.54
C ALA A 95 20.31 -20.62 -13.01
N LEU A 96 21.31 -21.21 -12.34
CA LEU A 96 21.49 -21.11 -10.90
C LEU A 96 21.89 -19.69 -10.49
N ALA A 97 22.86 -19.09 -11.19
CA ALA A 97 23.26 -17.70 -10.96
C ALA A 97 22.08 -16.73 -11.16
N GLN A 98 21.27 -16.94 -12.21
CA GLN A 98 20.09 -16.12 -12.46
C GLN A 98 19.04 -16.30 -11.36
N ALA A 99 18.73 -17.53 -10.96
CA ALA A 99 17.76 -17.81 -9.90
C ALA A 99 18.18 -17.20 -8.56
N GLU A 100 19.47 -17.21 -8.23
CA GLU A 100 20.01 -16.56 -7.04
C GLU A 100 19.89 -15.03 -7.09
N ALA A 101 20.24 -14.42 -8.23
CA ALA A 101 20.11 -12.98 -8.42
C ALA A 101 18.64 -12.53 -8.31
N ASP A 102 17.72 -13.23 -8.98
CA ASP A 102 16.29 -12.92 -8.96
C ASP A 102 15.67 -13.14 -7.57
N ALA A 103 16.09 -14.20 -6.86
CA ALA A 103 15.63 -14.45 -5.49
C ALA A 103 16.09 -13.32 -4.55
N SER A 104 17.34 -12.88 -4.67
CA SER A 104 17.89 -11.77 -3.88
C SER A 104 17.11 -10.47 -4.14
N LEU A 105 16.85 -10.14 -5.41
CA LEU A 105 16.11 -8.94 -5.79
C LEU A 105 14.67 -8.96 -5.24
N LEU A 106 14.00 -10.11 -5.31
CA LEU A 106 12.64 -10.26 -4.76
C LEU A 106 12.60 -10.14 -3.24
N MET A 107 13.63 -10.64 -2.54
CA MET A 107 13.75 -10.48 -1.10
C MET A 107 13.97 -9.02 -0.72
N GLU A 108 14.90 -8.32 -1.38
CA GLU A 108 15.13 -6.88 -1.18
C GLU A 108 13.85 -6.06 -1.44
N THR A 109 13.15 -6.38 -2.53
CA THR A 109 11.86 -5.74 -2.86
C THR A 109 10.82 -6.00 -1.76
N ALA A 110 10.75 -7.22 -1.22
CA ALA A 110 9.81 -7.56 -0.17
C ALA A 110 10.13 -6.87 1.17
N GLU A 111 11.41 -6.62 1.46
CA GLU A 111 11.88 -5.84 2.60
C GLU A 111 11.53 -4.35 2.45
N GLU A 112 11.79 -3.79 1.27
CA GLU A 112 11.45 -2.40 0.95
C GLU A 112 9.94 -2.14 1.06
N LEU A 113 9.12 -3.02 0.46
CA LEU A 113 7.67 -2.97 0.61
C LEU A 113 7.24 -3.12 2.09
N GLY A 114 8.00 -3.87 2.89
CA GLY A 114 7.78 -3.99 4.33
C GLY A 114 8.02 -2.69 5.09
N ARG A 115 9.07 -1.94 4.71
CA ARG A 115 9.36 -0.60 5.28
C ARG A 115 8.26 0.40 4.92
N GLN A 116 7.93 0.49 3.64
CA GLN A 116 6.87 1.37 3.14
C GLN A 116 5.51 1.07 3.79
N LEU A 117 5.20 -0.21 4.00
CA LEU A 117 3.98 -0.62 4.70
C LEU A 117 3.94 -0.10 6.14
N GLN A 118 5.07 -0.16 6.85
CA GLN A 118 5.16 0.30 8.23
C GLN A 118 4.99 1.82 8.30
N GLU A 119 5.68 2.56 7.44
CA GLU A 119 5.54 4.02 7.32
C GLU A 119 4.09 4.41 7.01
N LEU A 120 3.46 3.74 6.05
CA LEU A 120 2.07 4.03 5.65
C LEU A 120 1.07 3.72 6.78
N LYS A 121 1.31 2.69 7.60
CA LYS A 121 0.50 2.38 8.79
C LYS A 121 0.61 3.48 9.85
N GLU A 122 1.82 4.01 10.06
CA GLU A 122 2.05 5.13 10.98
C GLU A 122 1.40 6.42 10.47
N GLU A 123 1.53 6.72 9.19
CA GLU A 123 0.87 7.85 8.54
C GLU A 123 -0.66 7.75 8.64
N ARG A 124 -1.22 6.57 8.35
CA ARG A 124 -2.66 6.32 8.50
C ARG A 124 -3.12 6.57 9.93
N GLN A 125 -2.37 6.09 10.92
CA GLN A 125 -2.72 6.29 12.33
C GLN A 125 -2.66 7.78 12.71
N SER A 126 -1.66 8.51 12.24
CA SER A 126 -1.56 9.96 12.39
C SER A 126 -2.73 10.69 11.73
N ALA A 127 -3.08 10.31 10.50
CA ALA A 127 -4.22 10.85 9.76
C ALA A 127 -5.54 10.60 10.49
N ARG A 128 -5.73 9.40 11.06
CA ARG A 128 -6.91 9.05 11.87
C ARG A 128 -7.04 9.95 13.10
N VAL A 129 -5.94 10.17 13.83
CA VAL A 129 -5.94 11.07 15.00
C VAL A 129 -6.34 12.49 14.60
N ARG A 130 -5.73 13.04 13.54
CA ARG A 130 -6.04 14.38 13.02
C ARG A 130 -7.49 14.49 12.57
N PHE A 131 -8.00 13.50 11.84
CA PHE A 131 -9.37 13.48 11.34
C PHE A 131 -10.37 13.47 12.50
N SER A 132 -10.14 12.62 13.52
CA SER A 132 -11.00 12.58 14.72
C SER A 132 -10.98 13.90 15.49
N GLY A 133 -9.80 14.48 15.73
CA GLY A 133 -9.62 15.75 16.43
C GLY A 133 -10.29 16.93 15.72
N SER A 134 -10.20 17.01 14.39
CA SER A 134 -10.89 18.04 13.60
C SER A 134 -12.41 17.96 13.74
N SER A 135 -12.98 16.75 13.82
CA SER A 135 -14.43 16.60 14.04
C SER A 135 -14.83 17.09 15.44
N MET A 136 -14.04 16.77 16.47
CA MET A 136 -14.30 17.20 17.85
C MET A 136 -14.22 18.72 18.00
N VAL A 137 -13.22 19.36 17.37
CA VAL A 137 -13.10 20.84 17.35
C VAL A 137 -14.28 21.46 16.64
N THR A 138 -14.68 20.91 15.50
CA THR A 138 -15.85 21.40 14.73
C THR A 138 -17.13 21.31 15.56
N ASP A 139 -17.33 20.21 16.28
CA ASP A 139 -18.52 20.04 17.12
C ASP A 139 -18.49 20.94 18.36
N ALA A 140 -17.31 21.14 18.98
CA ALA A 140 -17.15 22.11 20.06
C ALA A 140 -17.48 23.55 19.60
N LEU A 141 -17.01 23.94 18.41
CA LEU A 141 -17.32 25.25 17.81
C LEU A 141 -18.83 25.40 17.53
N LYS A 142 -19.51 24.35 17.07
CA LYS A 142 -20.97 24.38 16.88
C LYS A 142 -21.72 24.57 18.20
N VAL A 143 -21.31 23.86 19.26
CA VAL A 143 -21.92 24.03 20.60
C VAL A 143 -21.71 25.46 21.10
N GLN A 144 -20.51 26.01 20.93
CA GLN A 144 -20.21 27.39 21.31
C GLN A 144 -21.02 28.41 20.50
N ALA A 145 -21.14 28.21 19.19
CA ALA A 145 -21.96 29.05 18.32
C ALA A 145 -23.45 29.03 18.74
N ALA A 146 -24.00 27.85 19.05
CA ALA A 146 -25.37 27.71 19.53
C ALA A 146 -25.60 28.39 20.90
N GLN A 147 -24.60 28.37 21.79
CA GLN A 147 -24.67 29.11 23.05
C GLN A 147 -24.67 30.62 22.82
N PHE A 148 -23.82 31.13 21.92
CA PHE A 148 -23.83 32.54 21.55
C PHE A 148 -25.16 32.98 20.96
N GLU A 149 -25.73 32.19 20.04
CA GLU A 149 -27.03 32.48 19.44
C GLU A 149 -28.14 32.58 20.52
N LYS A 150 -28.12 31.67 21.51
CA LYS A 150 -29.06 31.69 22.63
C LYS A 150 -28.92 32.94 23.51
N VAL A 151 -27.69 33.39 23.78
CA VAL A 151 -27.44 34.62 24.53
C VAL A 151 -27.95 35.84 23.75
N MET A 152 -27.67 35.91 22.44
CA MET A 152 -28.18 37.00 21.60
C MET A 152 -29.72 37.05 21.56
N GLN A 153 -30.39 35.90 21.50
CA GLN A 153 -31.85 35.83 21.58
C GLN A 153 -32.38 36.32 22.94
N LEU A 154 -31.69 35.99 24.04
CA LEU A 154 -32.05 36.46 25.38
C LEU A 154 -31.94 37.99 25.49
N ASP A 155 -30.84 38.56 24.97
CA ASP A 155 -30.62 40.00 25.01
C ASP A 155 -31.63 40.74 24.13
N ALA A 156 -31.95 40.23 22.94
CA ALA A 156 -33.03 40.77 22.11
C ALA A 156 -34.39 40.76 22.85
N ALA A 157 -34.71 39.67 23.57
CA ALA A 157 -35.92 39.59 24.37
C ALA A 157 -35.93 40.58 25.55
N ARG A 158 -34.77 40.83 26.18
CA ARG A 158 -34.63 41.85 27.24
C ARG A 158 -34.89 43.25 26.70
N ASP A 159 -34.31 43.58 25.55
CA ASP A 159 -34.53 44.87 24.89
C ASP A 159 -36.01 45.09 24.56
N GLU A 160 -36.73 44.05 24.13
CA GLU A 160 -38.17 44.14 23.89
C GLU A 160 -38.97 44.41 25.18
N VAL A 161 -38.60 43.76 26.28
CA VAL A 161 -39.22 43.97 27.59
C VAL A 161 -38.94 45.39 28.10
N GLU A 162 -37.71 45.88 27.99
CA GLU A 162 -37.34 47.24 28.37
C GLU A 162 -38.10 48.29 27.54
N LYS A 163 -38.22 48.08 26.22
CA LYS A 163 -39.04 48.94 25.35
C LYS A 163 -40.51 48.95 25.78
N ALA A 164 -41.07 47.79 26.12
CA ALA A 164 -42.45 47.69 26.59
C ALA A 164 -42.65 48.40 27.94
N HIS A 165 -41.69 48.31 28.85
CA HIS A 165 -41.70 49.04 30.12
C HIS A 165 -41.61 50.56 29.90
N ALA A 166 -40.67 51.02 29.08
CA ALA A 166 -40.53 52.45 28.76
C ALA A 166 -41.80 53.01 28.12
N LEU A 167 -42.44 52.26 27.22
CA LEU A 167 -43.71 52.64 26.61
C LEU A 167 -44.84 52.72 27.64
N ALA A 168 -44.91 51.77 28.56
CA ALA A 168 -45.91 51.76 29.63
C ALA A 168 -45.74 52.92 30.63
N GLU A 169 -44.50 53.34 30.91
CA GLU A 169 -44.21 54.52 31.72
C GLU A 169 -44.68 55.81 31.03
N LEU A 170 -44.37 55.98 29.76
CA LEU A 170 -44.87 57.09 28.92
C LEU A 170 -46.40 57.22 28.99
N TYR A 171 -47.14 56.12 28.78
CA TYR A 171 -48.59 56.14 28.88
C TYR A 171 -49.11 56.46 30.30
N ARG A 172 -48.39 56.07 31.36
CA ARG A 172 -48.77 56.42 32.75
C ARG A 172 -48.54 57.90 33.04
N GLU A 173 -47.50 58.50 32.47
CA GLU A 173 -47.21 59.94 32.61
C GLU A 173 -48.23 60.77 31.82
N ASP A 174 -48.56 60.38 30.59
CA ASP A 174 -49.57 61.04 29.78
C ASP A 174 -50.97 61.00 30.41
N ARG A 175 -51.30 59.94 31.16
CA ARG A 175 -52.58 59.81 31.86
C ARG A 175 -52.67 60.62 33.17
N LYS A 176 -51.53 61.10 33.68
CA LYS A 176 -51.44 61.96 34.89
C LYS A 176 -51.37 63.45 34.55
N ARG A 177 -51.23 63.81 33.29
CA ARG A 177 -51.39 65.17 32.76
C ARG A 177 -52.84 65.45 32.40
#